data_AF-A0A8J7GS61-F1
#
_entry.id   AF-A0A8J7GS61-F1
#
_cell.length_a   1.000
_cell.length_b   1.000
_cell.length_c   1.000
_cell.angle_alpha   90.00
_cell.angle_beta   90.00
_cell.angle_gamma   90.00
#
_symmetry.space_group_name_H-M   'P 1'
#
loop_
_entity.id
_entity.type
_entity.pdbx_description
1 polymer ?
#
loop_
_entity_poly.entity_id
_entity_poly.type
_entity_poly.pdbx_seq_one_letter_code
_entity_poly.pdbx_strand_id
1 'polypeptide(L)'
;MLSNYLCPINNGPFRLPSNGSFGYRQGVQPVRLLRDVIVVSNDNAEPTALSARSSVPALSALAAKACVSRITGVNGFSHSDDIVRVARFIGDNNENPSIAQRALREAFYQRWKSVSLGEHALLARGVAVERVLAGQSCKTVAEAHGIPEGSILMHWLNMLAVDGEAGARVCAGECCYAVADIYGIESDNFAINELQKRAVMGRAAERVRNGESCLQVAQDHGICMQYEAMDMLEMIAVSSCAGERVRNGESCQLVAREHGISPLFMAMCALEDIAVKTVAGARVRQGELCYVVARDHGISHCHNGMHNLEMVAVEAFGADRVKNGECCALVALSLGIALDGGALKELAALEMASAGAEKRPRLQ
;
A
#
# COMPACT_ATOMS: atom_id res chain seq x y z
N MET A 1 27.75 -5.11 32.87
CA MET A 1 26.48 -4.66 33.46
C MET A 1 25.60 -4.16 32.32
N LEU A 2 24.34 -4.65 32.29
CA LEU A 2 23.26 -4.41 31.28
C LEU A 2 23.52 -5.09 29.92
N SER A 3 23.08 -6.32 29.59
CA SER A 3 21.83 -7.10 29.82
C SER A 3 20.62 -6.70 28.95
N ASN A 4 20.42 -7.51 27.91
CA ASN A 4 19.19 -8.18 27.46
C ASN A 4 17.92 -7.36 27.16
N TYR A 5 17.59 -7.27 25.87
CA TYR A 5 16.21 -7.36 25.36
C TYR A 5 16.21 -8.25 24.10
N LEU A 6 15.98 -9.55 24.30
CA LEU A 6 15.55 -10.48 23.25
C LEU A 6 14.09 -10.83 23.55
N CYS A 7 13.18 -10.45 22.66
CA CYS A 7 11.82 -10.98 22.65
C CYS A 7 11.82 -12.38 21.99
N PRO A 8 11.12 -13.38 22.55
CA PRO A 8 10.98 -14.68 21.92
C PRO A 8 9.90 -14.65 20.84
N ILE A 9 10.26 -15.05 19.62
CA ILE A 9 9.29 -15.34 18.54
C ILE A 9 8.76 -16.75 18.78
N ASN A 10 7.45 -16.83 19.03
CA ASN A 10 6.74 -18.06 19.34
C ASN A 10 6.29 -18.72 18.01
N ASN A 11 6.93 -19.82 17.62
CA ASN A 11 6.57 -20.61 16.44
C ASN A 11 5.38 -21.52 16.76
N GLY A 12 4.16 -21.04 16.49
CA GLY A 12 2.95 -21.86 16.43
C GLY A 12 2.61 -22.27 14.99
N PRO A 13 2.12 -23.49 14.74
CA PRO A 13 1.76 -23.94 13.39
C PRO A 13 0.44 -23.29 12.94
N PHE A 14 0.49 -22.50 11.87
CA PHE A 14 -0.70 -21.99 11.19
C PHE A 14 -1.40 -23.15 10.47
N ARG A 15 -2.51 -23.64 11.04
CA ARG A 15 -3.47 -24.51 10.34
C ARG A 15 -4.40 -23.64 9.50
N LEU A 16 -4.45 -23.90 8.19
CA LEU A 16 -5.47 -23.36 7.30
C LEU A 16 -6.83 -24.03 7.61
N PRO A 17 -7.93 -23.27 7.76
CA PRO A 17 -9.26 -23.86 7.74
C PRO A 17 -9.69 -24.19 6.31
N SER A 18 -10.06 -25.46 6.15
CA SER A 18 -10.72 -26.08 5.02
C SER A 18 -12.10 -25.48 4.73
N ASN A 19 -12.38 -25.28 3.44
CA ASN A 19 -13.68 -25.27 2.75
C ASN A 19 -14.94 -25.04 3.62
N GLY A 20 -15.43 -23.80 3.63
CA GLY A 20 -16.79 -23.43 4.01
C GLY A 20 -17.46 -22.65 2.88
N SER A 21 -18.53 -23.23 2.33
CA SER A 21 -19.38 -22.67 1.28
C SER A 21 -20.01 -21.33 1.68
N PHE A 22 -19.77 -20.28 0.91
CA PHE A 22 -20.45 -18.98 1.05
C PHE A 22 -21.74 -18.94 0.21
N GLY A 23 -22.88 -18.83 0.89
CA GLY A 23 -24.14 -18.46 0.29
C GLY A 23 -24.18 -16.96 -0.05
N TYR A 24 -24.64 -16.66 -1.26
CA TYR A 24 -24.85 -15.30 -1.75
C TYR A 24 -25.89 -14.55 -0.92
N ARG A 25 -25.51 -13.39 -0.34
CA ARG A 25 -26.42 -12.30 -0.03
C ARG A 25 -26.11 -11.11 -0.91
N GLN A 26 -27.11 -10.71 -1.69
CA GLN A 26 -27.18 -9.46 -2.43
C GLN A 26 -27.07 -8.27 -1.46
N GLY A 27 -26.40 -7.20 -1.90
CA GLY A 27 -26.46 -5.92 -1.19
C GLY A 27 -25.43 -4.89 -1.61
N VAL A 28 -25.80 -4.10 -2.61
CA VAL A 28 -25.38 -2.70 -2.85
C VAL A 28 -24.00 -2.47 -3.50
N GLN A 29 -24.05 -2.13 -4.80
CA GLN A 29 -23.00 -1.38 -5.49
C GLN A 29 -23.23 0.13 -5.33
N PRO A 30 -22.18 0.95 -5.20
CA PRO A 30 -22.25 2.36 -5.55
C PRO A 30 -21.79 2.58 -7.00
N VAL A 31 -22.26 3.67 -7.60
CA VAL A 31 -21.82 4.23 -8.90
C VAL A 31 -22.49 3.66 -10.16
N ARG A 32 -23.79 3.93 -10.32
CA ARG A 32 -24.40 4.28 -11.62
C ARG A 32 -25.64 5.12 -11.37
N LEU A 33 -25.55 6.44 -11.51
CA LEU A 33 -26.70 7.34 -11.74
C LEU A 33 -26.17 8.76 -12.02
N LEU A 34 -25.63 8.97 -13.23
CA LEU A 34 -25.41 10.30 -13.81
C LEU A 34 -25.35 10.19 -15.33
N ARG A 35 -26.38 9.58 -15.91
CA ARG A 35 -26.76 9.69 -17.32
C ARG A 35 -28.25 9.42 -17.34
N ASP A 36 -29.01 10.46 -17.68
CA ASP A 36 -30.42 10.48 -18.11
C ASP A 36 -31.14 11.67 -17.46
N VAL A 37 -30.87 12.89 -17.94
CA VAL A 37 -31.89 13.93 -18.23
C VAL A 37 -31.22 14.98 -19.14
N ILE A 38 -31.08 14.68 -20.43
CA ILE A 38 -31.15 15.70 -21.49
C ILE A 38 -31.99 15.07 -22.61
N VAL A 39 -33.26 15.42 -22.67
CA VAL A 39 -34.01 15.39 -23.93
C VAL A 39 -34.68 16.75 -24.07
N VAL A 40 -34.20 17.48 -25.06
CA VAL A 40 -34.80 18.70 -25.60
C VAL A 40 -36.07 18.29 -26.36
N SER A 41 -37.19 18.95 -26.10
CA SER A 41 -38.30 19.02 -27.07
C SER A 41 -38.83 20.44 -27.16
N ASN A 42 -38.78 20.93 -28.39
CA ASN A 42 -39.29 22.19 -28.90
C ASN A 42 -40.78 22.04 -29.30
N ASP A 43 -41.44 23.20 -29.41
CA ASP A 43 -42.62 23.54 -30.23
C ASP A 43 -44.07 23.30 -29.74
N ASN A 44 -44.75 24.46 -29.56
CA ASN A 44 -46.07 24.87 -30.06
C ASN A 44 -47.36 24.14 -29.60
N ALA A 45 -48.10 24.76 -28.66
CA ALA A 45 -49.56 24.99 -28.74
C ALA A 45 -50.08 25.81 -27.53
N GLU A 46 -50.99 26.74 -27.79
CA GLU A 46 -51.72 27.60 -26.82
C GLU A 46 -53.24 27.19 -26.83
N PRO A 47 -54.13 27.72 -25.96
CA PRO A 47 -54.35 27.32 -24.57
C PRO A 47 -55.81 26.86 -24.28
N THR A 48 -56.04 26.14 -23.18
CA THR A 48 -57.36 26.16 -22.49
C THR A 48 -57.32 25.79 -21.01
N ALA A 49 -57.71 26.78 -20.18
CA ALA A 49 -58.40 26.76 -18.88
C ALA A 49 -58.11 25.70 -17.78
N LEU A 50 -57.40 26.18 -16.75
CA LEU A 50 -57.75 26.13 -15.31
C LEU A 50 -58.21 24.79 -14.68
N SER A 51 -57.30 24.15 -13.93
CA SER A 51 -57.54 23.84 -12.52
C SER A 51 -56.24 23.63 -11.76
N ALA A 52 -56.13 24.31 -10.64
CA ALA A 52 -54.96 24.44 -9.80
C ALA A 52 -54.65 23.15 -9.01
N ARG A 53 -53.38 22.72 -9.09
CA ARG A 53 -52.56 22.31 -7.95
C ARG A 53 -51.10 22.31 -8.40
N SER A 54 -50.47 23.45 -8.11
CA SER A 54 -49.08 23.75 -8.38
C SER A 54 -48.17 22.71 -7.74
N SER A 55 -47.40 22.06 -8.60
CA SER A 55 -46.16 21.37 -8.27
C SER A 55 -45.15 22.34 -7.68
N VAL A 56 -44.74 22.12 -6.44
CA VAL A 56 -43.46 22.63 -5.92
C VAL A 56 -42.83 21.46 -5.16
N PRO A 57 -41.75 20.84 -5.70
CA PRO A 57 -40.46 21.07 -5.04
C PRO A 57 -39.18 20.95 -5.92
N ALA A 58 -39.24 21.02 -7.26
CA ALA A 58 -38.05 20.73 -8.07
C ALA A 58 -37.00 21.88 -8.08
N LEU A 59 -37.43 23.14 -8.09
CA LEU A 59 -36.53 24.30 -8.20
C LEU A 59 -36.03 24.82 -6.85
N SER A 60 -36.85 24.76 -5.79
CA SER A 60 -36.43 25.07 -4.41
C SER A 60 -35.48 24.01 -3.84
N ALA A 61 -35.64 22.73 -4.22
CA ALA A 61 -34.67 21.68 -3.90
C ALA A 61 -33.34 21.90 -4.63
N LEU A 62 -33.33 22.42 -5.86
CA LEU A 62 -32.10 22.73 -6.61
C LEU A 62 -31.41 24.01 -6.14
N ALA A 63 -32.14 25.03 -5.69
CA ALA A 63 -31.59 26.24 -5.09
C ALA A 63 -31.07 25.99 -3.65
N ALA A 64 -31.77 25.18 -2.85
CA ALA A 64 -31.23 24.64 -1.59
C ALA A 64 -29.98 23.78 -1.87
N LYS A 65 -30.00 22.94 -2.91
CA LYS A 65 -28.83 22.18 -3.36
C LYS A 65 -27.70 23.07 -3.86
N ALA A 66 -27.96 24.26 -4.43
CA ALA A 66 -26.94 25.23 -4.87
C ALA A 66 -26.37 26.08 -3.71
N CYS A 67 -27.18 26.47 -2.72
CA CYS A 67 -26.73 27.07 -1.48
C CYS A 67 -25.99 26.06 -0.59
N VAL A 68 -26.33 24.77 -0.67
CA VAL A 68 -25.61 23.68 0.00
C VAL A 68 -24.35 23.25 -0.77
N SER A 69 -24.36 23.27 -2.11
CA SER A 69 -23.23 22.82 -2.94
C SER A 69 -22.15 23.87 -3.23
N ARG A 70 -22.35 25.13 -2.84
CA ARG A 70 -21.27 26.14 -2.78
C ARG A 70 -21.02 26.71 -1.38
N ILE A 71 -21.68 26.16 -0.35
CA ILE A 71 -21.39 26.41 1.07
C ILE A 71 -21.19 25.04 1.74
N THR A 72 -20.24 24.26 1.23
CA THR A 72 -19.89 22.91 1.72
C THR A 72 -19.05 22.97 2.99
N GLY A 73 -19.56 23.67 4.00
CA GLY A 73 -18.87 23.80 5.28
C GLY A 73 -19.74 24.24 6.43
N VAL A 74 -21.07 24.09 6.36
CA VAL A 74 -21.94 24.50 7.47
C VAL A 74 -22.18 23.36 8.44
N ASN A 75 -21.13 23.01 9.20
CA ASN A 75 -21.33 22.50 10.56
C ASN A 75 -21.87 23.59 11.52
N GLY A 76 -22.08 24.82 11.02
CA GLY A 76 -22.65 25.95 11.77
C GLY A 76 -24.16 25.88 12.03
N PHE A 77 -24.89 24.93 11.42
CA PHE A 77 -26.30 24.66 11.69
C PHE A 77 -26.42 23.34 12.46
N SER A 78 -25.91 23.32 13.68
CA SER A 78 -25.93 22.14 14.56
C SER A 78 -27.34 21.78 15.08
N HIS A 79 -28.32 22.65 14.86
CA HIS A 79 -29.72 22.39 15.19
C HIS A 79 -30.57 22.20 13.93
N SER A 80 -31.34 21.11 13.91
CA SER A 80 -32.38 20.81 12.90
C SER A 80 -33.33 22.00 12.66
N ASP A 81 -33.54 22.82 13.69
CA ASP A 81 -34.36 24.03 13.64
C ASP A 81 -33.81 25.10 12.70
N ASP A 82 -32.48 25.24 12.58
CA ASP A 82 -31.89 26.25 11.72
C ASP A 82 -32.09 25.91 10.24
N ILE A 83 -32.00 24.62 9.88
CA ILE A 83 -32.26 24.14 8.52
C ILE A 83 -33.74 24.33 8.16
N VAL A 84 -34.66 24.01 9.08
CA VAL A 84 -36.11 24.22 8.87
C VAL A 84 -36.44 25.70 8.75
N ARG A 85 -35.80 26.58 9.52
CA ARG A 85 -35.98 28.03 9.41
C ARG A 85 -35.44 28.58 8.09
N VAL A 86 -34.27 28.12 7.63
CA VAL A 86 -33.71 28.51 6.32
C VAL A 86 -34.59 28.01 5.17
N ALA A 87 -35.05 26.76 5.22
CA ALA A 87 -35.94 26.21 4.21
C ALA A 87 -37.29 26.93 4.16
N ARG A 88 -37.87 27.24 5.31
CA ARG A 88 -39.11 28.03 5.41
C ARG A 88 -38.90 29.45 4.89
N PHE A 89 -37.81 30.11 5.28
CA PHE A 89 -37.46 31.45 4.77
C PHE A 89 -37.26 31.48 3.25
N ILE A 90 -36.61 30.48 2.66
CA ILE A 90 -36.46 30.36 1.20
C ILE A 90 -37.83 30.12 0.54
N GLY A 91 -38.68 29.26 1.11
CA GLY A 91 -40.03 29.00 0.62
C GLY A 91 -40.92 30.25 0.65
N ASP A 92 -40.86 31.02 1.74
CA ASP A 92 -41.67 32.21 1.95
C ASP A 92 -41.22 33.41 1.08
N ASN A 93 -39.98 33.39 0.57
CA ASN A 93 -39.40 34.46 -0.25
C ASN A 93 -39.12 34.04 -1.70
N ASN A 94 -39.82 33.00 -2.19
CA ASN A 94 -39.58 32.41 -3.51
C ASN A 94 -39.86 33.38 -4.68
N GLU A 95 -40.63 34.45 -4.44
CA GLU A 95 -40.90 35.50 -5.44
C GLU A 95 -39.75 36.50 -5.60
N ASN A 96 -38.79 36.54 -4.66
CA ASN A 96 -37.64 37.44 -4.75
C ASN A 96 -36.33 36.78 -4.25
N PRO A 97 -35.75 35.87 -5.05
CA PRO A 97 -34.55 35.11 -4.67
C PRO A 97 -33.34 35.99 -4.33
N SER A 98 -33.28 37.22 -4.85
CA SER A 98 -32.20 38.16 -4.56
C SER A 98 -32.21 38.66 -3.10
N ILE A 99 -33.41 38.88 -2.53
CA ILE A 99 -33.60 39.31 -1.15
C ILE A 99 -33.30 38.13 -0.21
N ALA A 100 -33.81 36.95 -0.54
CA ALA A 100 -33.54 35.74 0.23
C ALA A 100 -32.03 35.44 0.29
N GLN A 101 -31.34 35.55 -0.84
CA GLN A 101 -29.89 35.35 -0.90
C GLN A 101 -29.12 36.41 -0.12
N ARG A 102 -29.52 37.69 -0.18
CA ARG A 102 -28.89 38.77 0.59
C ARG A 102 -29.09 38.57 2.09
N ALA A 103 -30.30 38.23 2.54
CA ALA A 103 -30.62 37.98 3.94
C ALA A 103 -29.88 36.75 4.49
N LEU A 104 -29.75 35.68 3.71
CA LEU A 104 -28.95 34.52 4.09
C LEU A 104 -27.46 34.85 4.20
N ARG A 105 -26.92 35.66 3.29
CA ARG A 105 -25.52 36.15 3.38
C ARG A 105 -25.31 36.99 4.63
N GLU A 106 -26.23 37.90 4.93
CA GLU A 106 -26.14 38.78 6.10
C GLU A 106 -26.24 37.96 7.40
N ALA A 107 -27.23 37.06 7.51
CA ALA A 107 -27.38 36.19 8.68
C ALA A 107 -26.15 35.29 8.89
N PHE A 108 -25.59 34.74 7.81
CA PHE A 108 -24.35 33.97 7.87
C PHE A 108 -23.17 34.85 8.33
N TYR A 109 -23.05 36.06 7.79
CA TYR A 109 -21.98 36.99 8.16
C TYR A 109 -22.06 37.42 9.64
N GLN A 110 -23.25 37.71 10.15
CA GLN A 110 -23.45 38.05 11.57
C GLN A 110 -23.15 36.86 12.48
N ARG A 111 -23.56 35.64 12.08
CA ARG A 111 -23.23 34.43 12.85
C ARG A 111 -21.73 34.13 12.79
N TRP A 112 -21.10 34.25 11.62
CA TRP A 112 -19.65 34.16 11.46
C TRP A 112 -18.95 35.13 12.41
N LYS A 113 -19.33 36.41 12.41
CA LYS A 113 -18.74 37.42 13.30
C LYS A 113 -18.90 37.09 14.81
N SER A 114 -19.92 36.32 15.18
CA SER A 114 -20.19 35.92 16.57
C SER A 114 -19.45 34.66 17.03
N VAL A 115 -18.84 33.91 16.11
CA VAL A 115 -18.15 32.65 16.39
C VAL A 115 -16.77 32.93 17.00
N SER A 116 -16.34 32.13 17.98
CA SER A 116 -15.01 32.32 18.59
C SER A 116 -13.89 32.06 17.57
N LEU A 117 -12.69 32.61 17.80
CA LEU A 117 -11.55 32.41 16.89
C LEU A 117 -11.21 30.92 16.68
N GLY A 118 -11.44 30.08 17.71
CA GLY A 118 -11.22 28.63 17.65
C GLY A 118 -12.23 27.88 16.77
N GLU A 119 -13.50 28.27 16.81
CA GLU A 119 -14.54 27.66 15.97
C GLU A 119 -14.43 28.08 14.49
N HIS A 120 -13.93 29.29 14.23
CA HIS A 120 -13.57 29.72 12.87
C HIS A 120 -12.50 28.82 12.25
N ALA A 121 -11.49 28.44 13.03
CA ALA A 121 -10.44 27.52 12.57
C ALA A 121 -11.02 26.13 12.23
N LEU A 122 -12.00 25.64 12.99
CA LEU A 122 -12.66 24.36 12.70
C LEU A 122 -13.52 24.41 11.43
N LEU A 123 -14.26 25.50 11.20
CA LEU A 123 -15.02 25.68 9.96
C LEU A 123 -14.11 25.82 8.74
N ALA A 124 -13.04 26.62 8.86
CA ALA A 124 -12.03 26.76 7.80
C ALA A 124 -11.38 25.41 7.48
N ARG A 125 -11.09 24.60 8.50
CA ARG A 125 -10.59 23.23 8.35
C ARG A 125 -11.56 22.33 7.59
N GLY A 126 -12.85 22.34 7.94
CA GLY A 126 -13.87 21.55 7.24
C GLY A 126 -13.98 21.92 5.76
N VAL A 127 -14.00 23.22 5.43
CA VAL A 127 -14.02 23.70 4.05
C VAL A 127 -12.76 23.30 3.29
N ALA A 128 -11.58 23.41 3.91
CA ALA A 128 -10.32 23.00 3.29
C ALA A 128 -10.31 21.51 2.92
N VAL A 129 -10.83 20.66 3.82
CA VAL A 129 -10.93 19.21 3.60
C VAL A 129 -11.82 18.88 2.40
N GLU A 130 -13.04 19.42 2.36
CA GLU A 130 -13.98 19.18 1.27
C GLU A 130 -13.40 19.63 -0.08
N ARG A 131 -12.65 20.73 -0.10
CA ARG A 131 -11.98 21.22 -1.32
C ARG A 131 -10.90 20.27 -1.81
N VAL A 132 -10.07 19.72 -0.92
CA VAL A 132 -9.04 18.74 -1.27
C VAL A 132 -9.67 17.42 -1.71
N LEU A 133 -10.73 16.95 -1.04
CA LEU A 133 -11.49 15.77 -1.44
C LEU A 133 -12.15 15.94 -2.81
N ALA A 134 -12.54 17.17 -3.16
CA ALA A 134 -13.01 17.52 -4.50
C ALA A 134 -11.87 17.64 -5.55
N GLY A 135 -10.64 17.31 -5.18
CA GLY A 135 -9.48 17.26 -6.06
C GLY A 135 -8.76 18.60 -6.26
N GLN A 136 -9.00 19.61 -5.42
CA GLN A 136 -8.22 20.85 -5.48
C GLN A 136 -6.82 20.66 -4.89
N SER A 137 -5.86 21.43 -5.41
CA SER A 137 -4.47 21.45 -4.91
C SER A 137 -4.41 21.82 -3.42
N CYS A 138 -3.72 21.00 -2.63
CA CYS A 138 -3.44 21.22 -1.21
C CYS A 138 -2.80 22.59 -0.98
N LYS A 139 -1.85 22.99 -1.83
CA LYS A 139 -1.17 24.29 -1.75
C LYS A 139 -2.14 25.47 -1.94
N THR A 140 -2.95 25.45 -3.00
CA THR A 140 -3.94 26.51 -3.25
C THR A 140 -4.99 26.59 -2.14
N VAL A 141 -5.40 25.44 -1.59
CA VAL A 141 -6.31 25.38 -0.45
C VAL A 141 -5.62 25.95 0.80
N ALA A 142 -4.39 25.56 1.08
CA ALA A 142 -3.63 26.05 2.22
C ALA A 142 -3.45 27.58 2.19
N GLU A 143 -3.01 28.13 1.06
CA GLU A 143 -2.87 29.58 0.84
C GLU A 143 -4.21 30.31 1.06
N ALA A 144 -5.30 29.81 0.49
CA ALA A 144 -6.62 30.42 0.62
C ALA A 144 -7.16 30.42 2.05
N HIS A 145 -6.72 29.48 2.89
CA HIS A 145 -7.15 29.33 4.28
C HIS A 145 -6.09 29.76 5.30
N GLY A 146 -4.97 30.35 4.84
CA GLY A 146 -3.88 30.80 5.72
C GLY A 146 -3.21 29.67 6.50
N ILE A 147 -3.13 28.47 5.92
CA ILE A 147 -2.51 27.30 6.54
C ILE A 147 -1.00 27.34 6.22
N PRO A 148 -0.11 27.42 7.22
CA PRO A 148 1.33 27.46 6.97
C PRO A 148 1.85 26.16 6.34
N GLU A 149 2.80 26.29 5.43
CA GLU A 149 3.61 25.18 4.90
C GLU A 149 4.31 24.43 6.08
N GLY A 150 4.47 23.12 5.95
CA GLY A 150 5.02 22.26 7.01
C GLY A 150 4.16 22.10 8.28
N SER A 151 2.98 22.73 8.36
CA SER A 151 2.09 22.54 9.51
C SER A 151 1.46 21.13 9.55
N ILE A 152 1.05 20.66 10.74
CA ILE A 152 0.32 19.39 10.91
C ILE A 152 -0.94 19.36 10.03
N LEU A 153 -1.60 20.52 9.88
CA LEU A 153 -2.79 20.63 9.05
C LEU A 153 -2.45 20.47 7.56
N MET A 154 -1.34 21.05 7.07
CA MET A 154 -0.86 20.84 5.71
C MET A 154 -0.51 19.37 5.44
N HIS A 155 0.19 18.72 6.38
CA HIS A 155 0.47 17.29 6.30
C HIS A 155 -0.82 16.46 6.20
N TRP A 156 -1.84 16.80 7.00
CA TRP A 156 -3.14 16.12 6.92
C TRP A 156 -3.87 16.36 5.59
N LEU A 157 -3.82 17.58 5.04
CA LEU A 157 -4.36 17.86 3.70
C LEU A 157 -3.64 17.05 2.62
N ASN A 158 -2.31 16.93 2.69
CA ASN A 158 -1.54 16.11 1.76
C ASN A 158 -1.97 14.64 1.84
N MET A 159 -2.13 14.08 3.04
CA MET A 159 -2.60 12.71 3.21
C MET A 159 -4.04 12.50 2.70
N LEU A 160 -4.93 13.48 2.88
CA LEU A 160 -6.28 13.42 2.31
C LEU A 160 -6.26 13.40 0.78
N ALA A 161 -5.36 14.14 0.13
CA ALA A 161 -5.19 14.06 -1.31
C ALA A 161 -4.68 12.68 -1.75
N VAL A 162 -3.68 12.12 -1.03
CA VAL A 162 -3.14 10.78 -1.26
C VAL A 162 -4.20 9.69 -1.08
N ASP A 163 -5.08 9.82 -0.10
CA ASP A 163 -6.17 8.85 0.13
C ASP A 163 -7.36 9.05 -0.84
N GLY A 164 -7.41 10.20 -1.51
CA GLY A 164 -8.44 10.58 -2.47
C GLY A 164 -7.98 10.47 -3.93
N GLU A 165 -8.29 11.51 -4.71
CA GLU A 165 -8.11 11.52 -6.17
C GLU A 165 -6.64 11.37 -6.59
N ALA A 166 -5.69 11.96 -5.85
CA ALA A 166 -4.28 11.83 -6.20
C ALA A 166 -3.83 10.36 -6.11
N GLY A 167 -4.23 9.66 -5.03
CA GLY A 167 -4.00 8.23 -4.87
C GLY A 167 -4.64 7.39 -5.97
N ALA A 168 -5.88 7.71 -6.34
CA ALA A 168 -6.59 7.01 -7.41
C ALA A 168 -5.85 7.13 -8.75
N ARG A 169 -5.35 8.32 -9.09
CA ARG A 169 -4.61 8.59 -10.32
C ARG A 169 -3.26 7.86 -10.40
N VAL A 170 -2.47 7.87 -9.32
CA VAL A 170 -1.21 7.09 -9.31
C VAL A 170 -1.46 5.59 -9.32
N CYS A 171 -2.53 5.12 -8.65
CA CYS A 171 -2.95 3.73 -8.71
C CYS A 171 -3.34 3.31 -10.14
N ALA A 172 -3.99 4.22 -10.90
CA ALA A 172 -4.29 4.03 -12.31
C ALA A 172 -3.05 4.08 -13.23
N GLY A 173 -1.89 4.49 -12.70
CA GLY A 173 -0.60 4.40 -13.36
C GLY A 173 0.03 5.72 -13.75
N GLU A 174 -0.50 6.86 -13.30
CA GLU A 174 0.19 8.14 -13.50
C GLU A 174 1.46 8.25 -12.63
N CYS A 175 2.44 9.03 -13.09
CA CYS A 175 3.69 9.25 -12.37
C CYS A 175 3.47 10.01 -11.05
N CYS A 176 4.01 9.50 -9.94
CA CYS A 176 3.82 10.05 -8.60
C CYS A 176 4.21 11.52 -8.49
N TYR A 177 5.35 11.93 -9.06
CA TYR A 177 5.81 13.32 -9.00
C TYR A 177 4.93 14.27 -9.81
N ALA A 178 4.49 13.85 -11.00
CA ALA A 178 3.58 14.65 -11.82
C ALA A 178 2.22 14.85 -11.12
N VAL A 179 1.70 13.80 -10.46
CA VAL A 179 0.48 13.91 -9.66
C VAL A 179 0.72 14.80 -8.44
N ALA A 180 1.82 14.62 -7.71
CA ALA A 180 2.15 15.44 -6.55
C ALA A 180 2.21 16.94 -6.90
N ASP A 181 2.82 17.30 -8.02
CA ASP A 181 2.87 18.69 -8.50
C ASP A 181 1.47 19.26 -8.76
N ILE A 182 0.58 18.49 -9.41
CA ILE A 182 -0.80 18.90 -9.70
C ILE A 182 -1.58 19.16 -8.40
N TYR A 183 -1.43 18.28 -7.42
CA TYR A 183 -2.14 18.41 -6.14
C TYR A 183 -1.38 19.27 -5.12
N GLY A 184 -0.22 19.84 -5.46
CA GLY A 184 0.59 20.65 -4.55
C GLY A 184 1.04 19.88 -3.30
N ILE A 185 1.41 18.61 -3.47
CA ILE A 185 2.00 17.76 -2.42
C ILE A 185 3.51 17.98 -2.42
N GLU A 186 4.06 18.39 -1.27
CA GLU A 186 5.50 18.68 -1.11
C GLU A 186 6.37 17.42 -1.29
N SER A 187 7.50 17.56 -2.00
CA SER A 187 8.34 16.44 -2.45
C SER A 187 9.16 15.75 -1.36
N ASP A 188 9.41 16.39 -0.22
CA ASP A 188 10.16 15.85 0.92
C ASP A 188 9.26 15.19 1.98
N ASN A 189 7.96 15.11 1.70
CA ASN A 189 6.96 14.74 2.68
C ASN A 189 6.69 13.22 2.70
N PHE A 190 6.34 12.70 3.87
CA PHE A 190 5.80 11.34 4.06
C PHE A 190 4.67 11.01 3.06
N ALA A 191 3.89 12.01 2.65
CA ALA A 191 2.84 11.87 1.64
C ALA A 191 3.37 11.37 0.28
N ILE A 192 4.58 11.74 -0.15
CA ILE A 192 5.11 11.24 -1.44
C ILE A 192 5.45 9.75 -1.36
N ASN A 193 5.96 9.30 -0.21
CA ASN A 193 6.24 7.89 0.02
C ASN A 193 4.94 7.08 0.00
N GLU A 194 3.88 7.57 0.65
CA GLU A 194 2.57 6.93 0.60
C GLU A 194 1.97 6.94 -0.82
N LEU A 195 2.16 8.01 -1.58
CA LEU A 195 1.75 8.07 -2.99
C LEU A 195 2.50 7.03 -3.85
N GLN A 196 3.80 6.84 -3.61
CA GLN A 196 4.58 5.79 -4.27
C GLN A 196 4.09 4.38 -3.88
N LYS A 197 3.75 4.14 -2.61
CA LYS A 197 3.12 2.88 -2.19
C LYS A 197 1.78 2.66 -2.90
N ARG A 198 0.96 3.70 -3.07
CA ARG A 198 -0.30 3.62 -3.84
C ARG A 198 -0.05 3.23 -5.30
N ALA A 199 0.98 3.77 -5.94
CA ALA A 199 1.37 3.37 -7.30
C ALA A 199 1.74 1.88 -7.36
N VAL A 200 2.53 1.40 -6.39
CA VAL A 200 2.88 -0.03 -6.26
C VAL A 200 1.64 -0.90 -6.03
N MET A 201 0.66 -0.45 -5.25
CA MET A 201 -0.60 -1.20 -5.06
C MET A 201 -1.49 -1.26 -6.31
N GLY A 202 -1.22 -0.43 -7.32
CA GLY A 202 -1.98 -0.33 -8.56
C GLY A 202 -1.24 -0.87 -9.78
N ARG A 203 -1.23 -0.06 -10.85
CA ARG A 203 -0.74 -0.44 -12.18
C ARG A 203 0.74 -0.84 -12.20
N ALA A 204 1.58 -0.26 -11.34
CA ALA A 204 3.00 -0.61 -11.29
C ALA A 204 3.22 -2.08 -10.91
N ALA A 205 2.49 -2.60 -9.92
CA ALA A 205 2.59 -4.03 -9.57
C ALA A 205 2.05 -4.94 -10.67
N GLU A 206 0.99 -4.56 -11.37
CA GLU A 206 0.49 -5.35 -12.51
C GLU A 206 1.57 -5.53 -13.58
N ARG A 207 2.28 -4.46 -13.93
CA ARG A 207 3.39 -4.48 -14.89
C ARG A 207 4.52 -5.39 -14.44
N VAL A 208 4.94 -5.29 -13.18
CA VAL A 208 5.99 -6.15 -12.61
C VAL A 208 5.56 -7.62 -12.55
N ARG A 209 4.31 -7.91 -12.19
CA ARG A 209 3.77 -9.29 -12.23
C ARG A 209 3.80 -9.88 -13.63
N ASN A 210 3.62 -9.04 -14.66
CA ASN A 210 3.74 -9.43 -16.07
C ASN A 210 5.19 -9.54 -16.56
N GLY A 211 6.17 -9.39 -15.67
CA GLY A 211 7.58 -9.62 -15.96
C GLY A 211 8.36 -8.38 -16.39
N GLU A 212 7.77 -7.19 -16.37
CA GLU A 212 8.52 -5.95 -16.62
C GLU A 212 9.56 -5.69 -15.52
N SER A 213 10.68 -5.05 -15.89
CA SER A 213 11.76 -4.71 -14.95
C SER A 213 11.29 -3.72 -13.89
N CYS A 214 11.56 -4.00 -12.61
CA CYS A 214 11.26 -3.10 -11.49
C CYS A 214 11.88 -1.72 -11.68
N LEU A 215 13.10 -1.62 -12.21
CA LEU A 215 13.76 -0.33 -12.44
C LEU A 215 13.02 0.52 -13.48
N GLN A 216 12.61 -0.09 -14.60
CA GLN A 216 11.85 0.59 -15.64
C GLN A 216 10.48 1.06 -15.11
N VAL A 217 9.76 0.15 -14.42
CA VAL A 217 8.46 0.48 -13.82
C VAL A 217 8.61 1.59 -12.78
N ALA A 218 9.63 1.53 -11.91
CA ALA A 218 9.87 2.56 -10.92
C ALA A 218 10.13 3.93 -11.57
N GLN A 219 10.93 3.98 -12.64
CA GLN A 219 11.19 5.20 -13.39
C GLN A 219 9.90 5.77 -14.01
N ASP A 220 9.10 4.94 -14.67
CA ASP A 220 7.86 5.37 -15.34
C ASP A 220 6.81 5.91 -14.36
N HIS A 221 6.72 5.29 -13.18
CA HIS A 221 5.75 5.65 -12.16
C HIS A 221 6.28 6.66 -11.13
N GLY A 222 7.53 7.10 -11.23
CA GLY A 222 8.13 8.05 -10.29
C GLY A 222 8.34 7.48 -8.88
N ILE A 223 8.69 6.20 -8.78
CA ILE A 223 9.06 5.52 -7.53
C ILE A 223 10.56 5.66 -7.32
N CYS A 224 10.97 6.12 -6.14
CA CYS A 224 12.39 6.31 -5.85
C CYS A 224 13.04 5.05 -5.27
N MET A 225 14.30 4.81 -5.65
CA MET A 225 15.06 3.61 -5.29
C MET A 225 15.40 3.47 -3.80
N GLN A 226 15.24 4.55 -3.02
CA GLN A 226 15.64 4.60 -1.61
C GLN A 226 14.46 4.43 -0.64
N TYR A 227 13.25 4.18 -1.15
CA TYR A 227 12.05 4.07 -0.32
C TYR A 227 11.47 2.67 -0.29
N GLU A 228 10.70 2.41 0.77
CA GLU A 228 9.94 1.18 1.02
C GLU A 228 9.08 0.75 -0.17
N ALA A 229 8.59 1.69 -0.99
CA ALA A 229 7.85 1.40 -2.21
C ALA A 229 8.67 0.58 -3.23
N MET A 230 9.97 0.84 -3.36
CA MET A 230 10.84 0.04 -4.24
C MET A 230 11.00 -1.39 -3.70
N ASP A 231 11.21 -1.54 -2.39
CA ASP A 231 11.30 -2.86 -1.75
C ASP A 231 10.02 -3.69 -1.96
N MET A 232 8.86 -3.04 -1.84
CA MET A 232 7.56 -3.67 -2.14
C MET A 232 7.48 -4.11 -3.61
N LEU A 233 7.93 -3.26 -4.54
CA LEU A 233 7.90 -3.55 -5.96
C LEU A 233 8.81 -4.74 -6.33
N GLU A 234 10.02 -4.79 -5.77
CA GLU A 234 10.95 -5.92 -5.97
C GLU A 234 10.38 -7.21 -5.37
N MET A 235 9.80 -7.17 -4.17
CA MET A 235 9.15 -8.35 -3.57
C MET A 235 7.96 -8.86 -4.39
N ILE A 236 7.25 -7.97 -5.10
CA ILE A 236 6.22 -8.37 -6.06
C ILE A 236 6.83 -9.11 -7.25
N ALA A 237 7.98 -8.70 -7.77
CA ALA A 237 8.69 -9.45 -8.81
C ALA A 237 9.09 -10.84 -8.32
N VAL A 238 9.66 -10.93 -7.12
CA VAL A 238 10.08 -12.20 -6.49
C VAL A 238 8.91 -13.14 -6.26
N SER A 239 7.76 -12.62 -5.83
CA SER A 239 6.56 -13.45 -5.62
C SER A 239 5.85 -13.85 -6.91
N SER A 240 6.26 -13.31 -8.07
CA SER A 240 5.64 -13.54 -9.38
C SER A 240 6.63 -14.13 -10.40
N CYS A 241 6.89 -13.42 -11.51
CA CYS A 241 7.64 -13.90 -12.66
C CYS A 241 9.10 -14.24 -12.31
N ALA A 242 9.79 -13.39 -11.56
CA ALA A 242 11.19 -13.62 -11.19
C ALA A 242 11.33 -14.86 -10.30
N GLY A 243 10.48 -15.02 -9.29
CA GLY A 243 10.49 -16.22 -8.45
C GLY A 243 10.18 -17.48 -9.22
N GLU A 244 9.24 -17.45 -10.17
CA GLU A 244 8.90 -18.60 -10.99
C GLU A 244 10.08 -19.05 -11.86
N ARG A 245 10.82 -18.12 -12.46
CA ARG A 245 12.05 -18.43 -13.20
C ARG A 245 13.11 -19.10 -12.33
N VAL A 246 13.31 -18.61 -11.11
CA VAL A 246 14.24 -19.23 -10.16
C VAL A 246 13.76 -20.61 -9.69
N ARG A 247 12.45 -20.81 -9.48
CA ARG A 247 11.88 -22.15 -9.19
C ARG A 247 12.15 -23.14 -10.32
N ASN A 248 12.18 -22.65 -11.57
CA ASN A 248 12.51 -23.43 -12.76
C ASN A 248 14.03 -23.62 -12.97
N GLY A 249 14.85 -23.19 -12.02
CA GLY A 249 16.29 -23.46 -11.98
C GLY A 249 17.17 -22.40 -12.62
N GLU A 250 16.61 -21.26 -13.06
CA GLU A 250 17.42 -20.16 -13.57
C GLU A 250 18.29 -19.52 -12.46
N SER A 251 19.40 -18.91 -12.86
CA SER A 251 20.34 -18.25 -11.94
C SER A 251 19.71 -17.01 -11.29
N CYS A 252 19.80 -16.90 -9.96
CA CYS A 252 19.26 -15.78 -9.19
C CYS A 252 19.83 -14.44 -9.66
N GLN A 253 21.14 -14.37 -9.92
CA GLN A 253 21.80 -13.14 -10.39
C GLN A 253 21.35 -12.72 -11.78
N LEU A 254 21.13 -13.68 -12.69
CA LEU A 254 20.63 -13.40 -14.03
C LEU A 254 19.20 -12.86 -13.96
N VAL A 255 18.33 -13.57 -13.25
CA VAL A 255 16.93 -13.17 -13.06
C VAL A 255 16.84 -11.80 -12.36
N ALA A 256 17.61 -11.57 -11.30
CA ALA A 256 17.63 -10.29 -10.59
C ALA A 256 18.03 -9.14 -11.51
N ARG A 257 19.07 -9.32 -12.33
CA ARG A 257 19.51 -8.31 -13.30
C ARG A 257 18.42 -7.97 -14.32
N GLU A 258 17.77 -8.99 -14.89
CA GLU A 258 16.75 -8.79 -15.92
C GLU A 258 15.47 -8.15 -15.36
N HIS A 259 15.05 -8.56 -14.17
CA HIS A 259 13.89 -7.99 -13.50
C HIS A 259 14.20 -6.71 -12.72
N GLY A 260 15.44 -6.22 -12.74
CA GLY A 260 15.83 -4.98 -12.05
C GLY A 260 15.70 -5.07 -10.53
N ILE A 261 15.97 -6.24 -9.96
CA ILE A 261 16.00 -6.47 -8.50
C ILE A 261 17.41 -6.14 -8.00
N SER A 262 17.49 -5.31 -6.97
CA SER A 262 18.75 -4.86 -6.43
C SER A 262 19.46 -5.96 -5.61
N PRO A 263 20.78 -6.14 -5.77
CA PRO A 263 21.53 -7.23 -5.14
C PRO A 263 21.72 -7.05 -3.62
N LEU A 264 21.46 -5.86 -3.08
CA LEU A 264 21.68 -5.53 -1.66
C LEU A 264 20.41 -5.60 -0.81
N PHE A 265 19.29 -6.01 -1.39
CA PHE A 265 17.98 -5.91 -0.75
C PHE A 265 17.38 -7.28 -0.42
N MET A 266 16.39 -7.27 0.47
CA MET A 266 15.66 -8.46 0.94
C MET A 266 15.09 -9.32 -0.20
N ALA A 267 14.79 -8.70 -1.34
CA ALA A 267 14.31 -9.40 -2.54
C ALA A 267 15.33 -10.39 -3.10
N MET A 268 16.63 -10.07 -3.11
CA MET A 268 17.67 -10.99 -3.56
C MET A 268 17.79 -12.19 -2.60
N CYS A 269 17.78 -11.95 -1.30
CA CYS A 269 17.76 -13.02 -0.29
C CYS A 269 16.55 -13.96 -0.49
N ALA A 270 15.38 -13.40 -0.83
CA ALA A 270 14.18 -14.18 -1.09
C ALA A 270 14.27 -15.00 -2.39
N LEU A 271 14.90 -14.50 -3.45
CA LEU A 271 15.19 -15.30 -4.66
C LEU A 271 16.13 -16.47 -4.34
N GLU A 272 17.21 -16.21 -3.60
CA GLU A 272 18.15 -17.26 -3.24
C GLU A 272 17.49 -18.33 -2.35
N ASP A 273 16.63 -17.93 -1.41
CA ASP A 273 15.84 -18.86 -0.60
C ASP A 273 14.90 -19.72 -1.47
N ILE A 274 14.27 -19.16 -2.50
CA ILE A 274 13.49 -19.93 -3.49
C ILE A 274 14.38 -20.94 -4.22
N ALA A 275 15.58 -20.56 -4.66
CA ALA A 275 16.51 -21.47 -5.33
C ALA A 275 16.89 -22.64 -4.41
N VAL A 276 17.28 -22.36 -3.17
CA VAL A 276 17.65 -23.36 -2.15
C VAL A 276 16.48 -24.31 -1.87
N LYS A 277 15.25 -23.80 -1.76
CA LYS A 277 14.06 -24.63 -1.51
C LYS A 277 13.65 -25.49 -2.72
N THR A 278 14.14 -25.18 -3.92
CA THR A 278 13.77 -25.85 -5.17
C THR A 278 14.94 -26.59 -5.81
N VAL A 279 15.38 -26.19 -7.02
CA VAL A 279 16.31 -26.94 -7.86
C VAL A 279 17.70 -27.01 -7.23
N ALA A 280 18.19 -25.91 -6.65
CA ALA A 280 19.53 -25.89 -6.05
C ALA A 280 19.62 -26.86 -4.85
N GLY A 281 18.66 -26.81 -3.93
CA GLY A 281 18.63 -27.75 -2.81
C GLY A 281 18.39 -29.20 -3.25
N ALA A 282 17.65 -29.43 -4.34
CA ALA A 282 17.48 -30.77 -4.89
C ALA A 282 18.80 -31.35 -5.42
N ARG A 283 19.62 -30.55 -6.12
CA ARG A 283 20.96 -30.92 -6.58
C ARG A 283 21.90 -31.25 -5.43
N VAL A 284 21.90 -30.41 -4.38
CA VAL A 284 22.68 -30.69 -3.16
C VAL A 284 22.23 -31.98 -2.49
N ARG A 285 20.92 -32.23 -2.39
CA ARG A 285 20.37 -33.52 -1.88
C ARG A 285 20.71 -34.73 -2.75
N GLN A 286 21.12 -34.53 -4.01
CA GLN A 286 21.63 -35.60 -4.88
C GLN A 286 23.15 -35.81 -4.74
N GLY A 287 23.80 -35.05 -3.86
CA GLY A 287 25.23 -35.19 -3.55
C GLY A 287 26.14 -34.24 -4.33
N GLU A 288 25.59 -33.25 -5.04
CA GLU A 288 26.40 -32.21 -5.67
C GLU A 288 27.01 -31.25 -4.62
N LEU A 289 28.21 -30.74 -4.91
CA LEU A 289 28.95 -29.85 -4.01
C LEU A 289 28.27 -28.48 -3.89
N CYS A 290 28.10 -27.97 -2.66
CA CYS A 290 27.40 -26.70 -2.41
C CYS A 290 27.95 -25.53 -3.22
N TYR A 291 29.27 -25.34 -3.29
CA TYR A 291 29.86 -24.22 -4.04
C TYR A 291 29.64 -24.31 -5.56
N VAL A 292 29.54 -25.52 -6.12
CA VAL A 292 29.24 -25.72 -7.55
C VAL A 292 27.79 -25.32 -7.81
N VAL A 293 26.87 -25.85 -7.01
CA VAL A 293 25.44 -25.54 -7.11
C VAL A 293 25.19 -24.04 -6.88
N ALA A 294 25.81 -23.43 -5.87
CA ALA A 294 25.66 -22.01 -5.58
C ALA A 294 26.11 -21.13 -6.76
N ARG A 295 27.28 -21.43 -7.34
CA ARG A 295 27.78 -20.72 -8.53
C ARG A 295 26.83 -20.85 -9.72
N ASP A 296 26.38 -22.06 -10.01
CA ASP A 296 25.53 -22.33 -11.17
C ASP A 296 24.15 -21.64 -11.03
N HIS A 297 23.59 -21.63 -9.82
CA HIS A 297 22.30 -20.98 -9.53
C HIS A 297 22.44 -19.50 -9.13
N GLY A 298 23.63 -18.92 -9.20
CA GLY A 298 23.88 -17.52 -8.83
C GLY A 298 23.53 -17.19 -7.38
N ILE A 299 23.61 -18.17 -6.48
CA ILE A 299 23.46 -17.95 -5.03
C ILE A 299 24.75 -17.32 -4.53
N SER A 300 24.66 -16.11 -4.03
CA SER A 300 25.80 -15.34 -3.55
C SER A 300 26.08 -15.61 -2.06
N HIS A 301 27.15 -15.00 -1.55
CA HIS A 301 27.44 -14.97 -0.11
C HIS A 301 26.56 -13.96 0.66
N CYS A 302 25.41 -13.54 0.11
CA CYS A 302 24.44 -12.83 0.94
C CYS A 302 24.07 -13.75 2.12
N HIS A 303 23.88 -13.17 3.30
CA HIS A 303 24.09 -13.87 4.57
C HIS A 303 23.28 -15.16 4.77
N ASN A 304 22.20 -15.37 4.01
CA ASN A 304 21.33 -16.52 4.18
C ASN A 304 21.38 -17.54 3.03
N GLY A 305 21.62 -17.15 1.78
CA GLY A 305 21.49 -18.06 0.64
C GLY A 305 22.49 -19.22 0.67
N MET A 306 23.79 -18.89 0.72
CA MET A 306 24.84 -19.90 0.82
C MET A 306 24.72 -20.72 2.11
N HIS A 307 24.45 -20.07 3.25
CA HIS A 307 24.29 -20.77 4.53
C HIS A 307 23.13 -21.77 4.49
N ASN A 308 21.96 -21.39 3.96
CA ASN A 308 20.81 -22.28 3.83
C ASN A 308 21.12 -23.45 2.89
N LEU A 309 21.86 -23.22 1.80
CA LEU A 309 22.28 -24.29 0.89
C LEU A 309 23.23 -25.28 1.58
N GLU A 310 24.19 -24.79 2.37
CA GLU A 310 25.09 -25.63 3.16
C GLU A 310 24.33 -26.45 4.21
N MET A 311 23.32 -25.86 4.86
CA MET A 311 22.47 -26.58 5.82
C MET A 311 21.71 -27.73 5.15
N VAL A 312 21.27 -27.59 3.90
CA VAL A 312 20.68 -28.70 3.13
C VAL A 312 21.68 -29.86 2.98
N ALA A 313 22.97 -29.59 2.76
CA ALA A 313 23.99 -30.63 2.67
C ALA A 313 24.28 -31.30 4.04
N VAL A 314 24.31 -30.50 5.11
CA VAL A 314 24.44 -31.01 6.49
C VAL A 314 23.30 -31.97 6.80
N GLU A 315 22.05 -31.59 6.52
CA GLU A 315 20.88 -32.41 6.77
C GLU A 315 20.83 -33.68 5.90
N ALA A 316 21.20 -33.57 4.62
CA ALA A 316 21.08 -34.69 3.68
C ALA A 316 22.17 -35.75 3.85
N PHE A 317 23.41 -35.35 4.17
CA PHE A 317 24.56 -36.26 4.17
C PHE A 317 25.51 -36.02 5.34
N GLY A 318 25.72 -34.76 5.74
CA GLY A 318 26.75 -34.40 6.70
C GLY A 318 26.50 -34.99 8.09
N ALA A 319 25.26 -34.90 8.58
CA ALA A 319 24.89 -35.32 9.92
C ALA A 319 25.14 -36.81 10.16
N ASP A 320 24.77 -37.67 9.20
CA ASP A 320 24.93 -39.12 9.36
C ASP A 320 26.40 -39.55 9.25
N ARG A 321 27.18 -38.93 8.37
CA ARG A 321 28.62 -39.19 8.25
C ARG A 321 29.37 -38.83 9.53
N VAL A 322 29.06 -37.67 10.11
CA VAL A 322 29.65 -37.27 11.41
C VAL A 322 29.21 -38.19 12.54
N LYS A 323 27.94 -38.61 12.58
CA LYS A 323 27.47 -39.62 13.56
C LYS A 323 28.18 -40.97 13.41
N ASN A 324 28.60 -41.32 12.21
CA ASN A 324 29.38 -42.54 11.92
C ASN A 324 30.89 -42.37 12.20
N GLY A 325 31.32 -41.26 12.80
CA GLY A 325 32.69 -41.03 13.25
C GLY A 325 33.60 -40.37 12.21
N GLU A 326 33.07 -39.89 11.09
CA GLU A 326 33.88 -39.08 10.17
C GLU A 326 34.17 -37.69 10.76
N CYS A 327 35.41 -37.21 10.59
CA CYS A 327 35.82 -35.88 11.03
C CYS A 327 34.99 -34.78 10.34
N CYS A 328 34.43 -33.85 11.11
CA CYS A 328 33.55 -32.80 10.59
C CYS A 328 34.20 -31.95 9.48
N ALA A 329 35.51 -31.66 9.58
CA ALA A 329 36.24 -30.87 8.58
C ALA A 329 36.36 -31.60 7.24
N LEU A 330 36.57 -32.92 7.25
CA LEU A 330 36.61 -33.75 6.04
C LEU A 330 35.22 -33.85 5.41
N VAL A 331 34.18 -34.02 6.24
CA VAL A 331 32.79 -34.02 5.78
C VAL A 331 32.45 -32.68 5.11
N ALA A 332 32.74 -31.55 5.77
CA ALA A 332 32.51 -30.22 5.22
C ALA A 332 33.20 -30.00 3.87
N LEU A 333 34.50 -30.34 3.77
CA LEU A 333 35.26 -30.23 2.53
C LEU A 333 34.65 -31.07 1.39
N SER A 334 34.24 -32.31 1.70
CA SER A 334 33.65 -33.21 0.72
C SER A 334 32.23 -32.82 0.27
N LEU A 335 31.53 -32.00 1.05
CA LEU A 335 30.22 -31.44 0.70
C LEU A 335 30.34 -30.03 0.08
N GLY A 336 31.55 -29.46 0.05
CA GLY A 336 31.78 -28.11 -0.45
C GLY A 336 31.25 -27.01 0.47
N ILE A 337 31.21 -27.25 1.78
CA ILE A 337 30.80 -26.30 2.83
C ILE A 337 32.00 -25.43 3.22
N ALA A 338 31.78 -24.12 3.41
CA ALA A 338 32.82 -23.20 3.85
C ALA A 338 33.30 -23.49 5.28
N LEU A 339 34.62 -23.44 5.49
CA LEU A 339 35.24 -23.80 6.78
C LEU A 339 35.09 -22.72 7.87
N ASP A 340 34.58 -21.54 7.54
CA ASP A 340 34.30 -20.44 8.46
C ASP A 340 32.79 -20.20 8.66
N GLY A 341 31.95 -21.02 8.03
CA GLY A 341 30.49 -20.86 8.00
C GLY A 341 29.75 -21.44 9.21
N GLY A 342 28.47 -21.07 9.35
CA GLY A 342 27.57 -21.59 10.39
C GLY A 342 27.33 -23.10 10.27
N ALA A 343 27.32 -23.65 9.05
CA ALA A 343 27.10 -25.07 8.81
C ALA A 343 28.24 -25.95 9.36
N LEU A 344 29.49 -25.48 9.34
CA LEU A 344 30.60 -26.21 9.99
C LEU A 344 30.40 -26.28 11.51
N LYS A 345 29.93 -25.21 12.14
CA LYS A 345 29.67 -25.20 13.58
C LYS A 345 28.60 -26.23 13.96
N GLU A 346 27.60 -26.42 13.11
CA GLU A 346 26.58 -27.47 13.29
C GLU A 346 27.19 -28.88 13.18
N LEU A 347 28.02 -29.14 12.17
CA LEU A 347 28.73 -30.43 12.05
C LEU A 347 29.64 -30.70 13.25
N ALA A 348 30.37 -29.68 13.73
CA ALA A 348 31.20 -29.80 14.92
C ALA A 348 30.37 -30.07 16.19
N ALA A 349 29.19 -29.45 16.32
CA ALA A 349 28.28 -29.73 17.42
C ALA A 349 27.79 -31.19 17.41
N LEU A 350 27.49 -31.74 16.22
CA LEU A 350 27.12 -33.15 16.06
C LEU A 350 28.28 -34.10 16.41
N GLU A 351 29.52 -33.77 16.03
CA GLU A 351 30.70 -34.57 16.36
C GLU A 351 30.92 -34.64 17.88
N MET A 352 30.83 -33.49 18.56
CA MET A 352 30.94 -33.40 20.02
C MET A 352 29.83 -34.17 20.73
N ALA A 353 28.60 -34.13 20.19
CA ALA A 353 27.47 -34.90 20.73
C ALA A 353 27.69 -36.42 20.60
N SER A 354 28.20 -36.88 19.46
CA SER A 354 28.52 -38.30 19.23
C SER A 354 29.62 -38.81 20.17
N ALA A 355 30.69 -38.02 20.37
CA ALA A 355 31.78 -38.37 21.29
C ALA A 355 31.33 -38.48 22.76
N GLY A 356 30.30 -37.71 23.16
CA GLY A 356 29.72 -37.79 24.50
C GLY A 356 28.88 -39.04 24.74
N ALA A 357 28.26 -39.60 23.68
CA ALA A 357 27.41 -40.78 23.80
C ALA A 357 28.20 -42.07 24.10
N GLU A 358 29.43 -42.18 23.58
CA GLU A 358 30.28 -43.36 23.73
C GLU A 358 30.85 -43.54 25.15
N LYS A 359 30.93 -42.47 25.93
CA LYS A 359 31.50 -42.49 27.28
C LYS A 359 30.51 -42.88 28.39
N ARG A 360 29.26 -43.26 28.08
CA ARG A 360 28.37 -43.82 29.09
C ARG A 360 28.73 -45.29 29.32
N PRO A 361 29.36 -45.66 30.46
CA PRO A 361 29.64 -47.05 30.76
C PRO A 361 28.32 -47.82 30.73
N ARG A 362 28.26 -48.90 29.95
CA ARG A 362 27.16 -49.86 30.04
C ARG A 362 27.21 -50.44 31.46
N LEU A 363 26.39 -49.91 32.36
CA LEU A 363 26.10 -50.54 33.64
C LEU A 363 25.48 -51.89 33.29
N GLN A 364 26.30 -52.94 33.36
CA GLN A 364 25.89 -54.34 33.25
C GLN A 364 25.29 -54.81 34.57
#